data_AF-A0A3S1SEU2-F1
#
_entry.id   AF-A0A3S1SEU2-F1
#
_cell.length_a   1.000
_cell.length_b   1.000
_cell.length_c   1.000
_cell.angle_alpha   90.00
_cell.angle_beta   90.00
_cell.angle_gamma   90.00
#
_symmetry.space_group_name_H-M   'P 1'
#
loop_
_entity.id
_entity.type
_entity.pdbx_description
1 polymer ?
#
loop_
_entity_poly.entity_id
_entity_poly.type
_entity_poly.pdbx_seq_one_letter_code
_entity_poly.pdbx_strand_id
1 'polypeptide(L)'
;MALNCEDIVGHPALNAAVQAQARAMQQAYEGNPRASSVFATQQRWLMAHIGLALHFRRDPSDYRKELTAARFVDVTVQHAVASRNTAHAFIKEMQHYNFIEVGPMADDGRIRPLH
;
A
#
# COMPACT_ATOMS: atom_id res chain seq x y z
N MET A 1 -15.34 9.81 22.80
CA MET A 1 -16.51 9.14 22.19
C MET A 1 -16.30 9.19 20.69
N ALA A 2 -16.49 8.09 19.95
CA ALA A 2 -16.41 8.13 18.49
C ALA A 2 -17.64 8.86 17.94
N LEU A 3 -17.46 9.70 16.91
CA LEU A 3 -18.57 10.34 16.20
C LEU A 3 -19.41 9.27 15.49
N ASN A 4 -20.73 9.34 15.61
CA ASN A 4 -21.64 8.50 14.83
C ASN A 4 -21.95 9.15 13.46
N CYS A 5 -22.70 8.46 12.60
CA CYS A 5 -22.99 8.96 11.25
C CYS A 5 -23.78 10.28 11.26
N GLU A 6 -24.75 10.41 12.16
CA GLU A 6 -25.56 11.63 12.31
C GLU A 6 -24.72 12.80 12.81
N ASP A 7 -23.79 12.55 13.75
CA ASP A 7 -22.85 13.56 14.23
C ASP A 7 -21.98 14.09 13.09
N ILE A 8 -21.52 13.21 12.18
CA ILE A 8 -20.67 13.59 11.05
C ILE A 8 -21.47 14.39 10.02
N VAL A 9 -22.66 13.90 9.62
CA VAL A 9 -23.50 14.52 8.59
C VAL A 9 -24.01 15.89 9.04
N GLY A 10 -24.36 16.04 10.32
CA GLY A 10 -24.82 17.31 10.89
C GLY A 10 -23.71 18.31 11.18
N HIS A 11 -22.43 17.91 11.09
CA HIS A 11 -21.34 18.78 11.51
C HIS A 11 -21.11 19.93 10.51
N PRO A 12 -21.15 21.21 10.93
CA PRO A 12 -21.01 22.36 10.03
C PRO A 12 -19.66 22.39 9.30
N ALA A 13 -18.62 21.80 9.89
CA ALA A 13 -17.30 21.71 9.25
C ALA A 13 -17.17 20.59 8.21
N LEU A 14 -18.17 19.71 8.02
CA LEU A 14 -18.06 18.54 7.13
C LEU A 14 -17.66 18.97 5.70
N ASN A 15 -18.37 19.93 5.13
CA ASN A 15 -18.07 20.40 3.76
C ASN A 15 -16.68 21.01 3.65
N ALA A 16 -16.26 21.80 4.64
CA ALA A 16 -14.93 22.39 4.67
C ALA A 16 -13.83 21.32 4.80
N ALA A 17 -14.06 20.29 5.62
CA ALA A 17 -13.14 19.17 5.80
C ALA A 17 -13.01 18.33 4.52
N VAL A 18 -14.13 18.00 3.86
CA VAL A 18 -14.13 17.29 2.57
C VAL A 18 -13.40 18.09 1.51
N GLN A 19 -13.63 19.41 1.44
CA GLN A 19 -12.94 20.27 0.48
C GLN A 19 -11.43 20.36 0.77
N ALA A 20 -11.04 20.48 2.05
CA ALA A 20 -9.64 20.49 2.44
C ALA A 20 -8.94 19.18 2.08
N GLN A 21 -9.60 18.04 2.34
CA GLN A 21 -9.09 16.72 1.96
C GLN A 21 -8.93 16.60 0.44
N ALA A 22 -9.95 17.00 -0.34
CA ALA A 22 -9.88 16.95 -1.80
C ALA A 22 -8.73 17.80 -2.36
N ARG A 23 -8.54 19.01 -1.83
CA ARG A 23 -7.41 19.89 -2.21
C ARG A 23 -6.06 19.27 -1.86
N ALA A 24 -5.92 18.67 -0.68
CA ALA A 24 -4.69 17.99 -0.29
C ALA A 24 -4.37 16.82 -1.23
N MET A 25 -5.37 16.05 -1.63
CA MET A 25 -5.20 14.97 -2.62
C MET A 25 -4.82 15.51 -4.00
N GLN A 26 -5.40 16.62 -4.44
CA GLN A 26 -5.04 17.29 -5.70
C GLN A 26 -3.60 17.80 -5.67
N GLN A 27 -3.19 18.49 -4.61
CA GLN A 27 -1.84 19.00 -4.44
C GLN A 27 -0.79 17.88 -4.41
N ALA A 28 -1.08 16.78 -3.70
CA ALA A 28 -0.23 15.60 -3.71
C ALA A 28 -0.08 15.02 -5.13
N TYR A 29 -1.20 14.92 -5.87
CA TYR A 29 -1.20 14.44 -7.24
C TYR A 29 -0.40 15.35 -8.17
N GLU A 30 -0.56 16.68 -8.08
CA GLU A 30 0.20 17.66 -8.86
C GLU A 30 1.71 17.58 -8.58
N GLY A 31 2.11 17.31 -7.33
CA GLY A 31 3.51 17.18 -6.96
C GLY A 31 4.16 15.87 -7.45
N ASN A 32 3.46 14.74 -7.31
CA ASN A 32 3.92 13.44 -7.83
C ASN A 32 2.74 12.53 -8.17
N PRO A 33 2.30 12.49 -9.44
CA PRO A 33 1.17 11.67 -9.85
C PRO A 33 1.35 10.18 -9.57
N ARG A 34 2.58 9.67 -9.70
CA ARG A 34 2.90 8.24 -9.55
C ARG A 34 2.86 7.80 -8.09
N ALA A 35 3.44 8.59 -7.19
CA ALA A 35 3.36 8.31 -5.76
C ALA A 35 1.92 8.48 -5.25
N SER A 36 1.21 9.49 -5.76
CA SER A 36 -0.18 9.74 -5.38
C SER A 36 -1.15 8.65 -5.86
N SER A 37 -0.85 7.96 -6.97
CA SER A 37 -1.68 6.85 -7.47
C SER A 37 -1.83 5.73 -6.44
N VAL A 38 -0.85 5.55 -5.55
CA VAL A 38 -0.89 4.55 -4.47
C VAL A 38 -2.04 4.84 -3.48
N PHE A 39 -2.39 6.10 -3.30
CA PHE A 39 -3.43 6.56 -2.38
C PHE A 39 -4.78 6.81 -3.06
N ALA A 40 -4.89 6.56 -4.37
CA ALA A 40 -6.09 6.88 -5.15
C ALA A 40 -7.32 6.01 -4.81
N THR A 41 -7.12 4.82 -4.24
CA THR A 41 -8.21 3.95 -3.80
C THR A 41 -7.88 3.30 -2.46
N GLN A 42 -8.90 2.96 -1.68
CA GLN A 42 -8.72 2.21 -0.43
C GLN A 42 -7.95 0.90 -0.67
N GLN A 43 -8.25 0.20 -1.76
CA GLN A 43 -7.57 -1.05 -2.12
C GLN A 43 -6.06 -0.85 -2.31
N ARG A 44 -5.64 0.17 -3.08
CA ARG A 44 -4.20 0.46 -3.30
C ARG A 44 -3.51 0.93 -2.03
N TRP A 45 -4.20 1.73 -1.22
CA TRP A 45 -3.69 2.19 0.05
C TRP A 45 -3.44 1.03 1.03
N LEU A 46 -4.39 0.10 1.14
CA LEU A 46 -4.23 -1.11 1.96
C LEU A 46 -3.12 -2.02 1.44
N MET A 47 -2.99 -2.18 0.12
CA MET A 47 -1.87 -2.93 -0.49
C MET A 47 -0.52 -2.28 -0.13
N ALA A 48 -0.38 -0.96 -0.20
CA ALA A 48 0.84 -0.27 0.21
C ALA A 48 1.15 -0.50 1.70
N HIS A 49 0.13 -0.44 2.56
CA HIS A 49 0.30 -0.74 3.99
C HIS A 49 0.75 -2.17 4.26
N ILE A 50 0.24 -3.16 3.51
CA ILE A 50 0.71 -4.54 3.59
C ILE A 50 2.19 -4.62 3.21
N GLY A 51 2.58 -3.99 2.10
CA GLY A 51 3.98 -3.94 1.66
C GLY A 51 4.91 -3.37 2.73
N LEU A 52 4.56 -2.22 3.29
CA LEU A 52 5.32 -1.58 4.38
C LEU A 52 5.36 -2.44 5.64
N ALA A 53 4.23 -3.05 6.03
CA ALA A 53 4.19 -3.92 7.21
C ALA A 53 5.11 -5.13 7.04
N LEU A 54 5.15 -5.74 5.85
CA LEU A 54 6.04 -6.84 5.54
C LEU A 54 7.52 -6.40 5.50
N HIS A 55 7.80 -5.22 4.93
CA HIS A 55 9.15 -4.65 4.91
C HIS A 55 9.67 -4.41 6.33
N PHE A 56 8.91 -3.74 7.20
CA PHE A 56 9.36 -3.37 8.54
C PHE A 56 9.34 -4.51 9.55
N ARG A 57 8.55 -5.57 9.31
CA ARG A 57 8.51 -6.77 10.17
C ARG A 57 9.48 -7.86 9.72
N ARG A 58 10.39 -7.56 8.79
CA ARG A 58 11.44 -8.49 8.35
C ARG A 58 12.38 -8.84 9.50
N ASP A 59 12.88 -10.06 9.47
CA ASP A 59 13.84 -10.58 10.44
C ASP A 59 15.02 -11.14 9.64
N PRO A 60 16.21 -10.54 9.74
CA PRO A 60 17.38 -11.00 9.00
C PRO A 60 17.78 -12.45 9.33
N SER A 61 17.33 -13.00 10.46
CA SER A 61 17.62 -14.38 10.88
C SER A 61 16.62 -15.41 10.35
N ASP A 62 15.50 -14.98 9.77
CA ASP A 62 14.44 -15.85 9.27
C ASP A 62 13.98 -15.42 7.87
N TYR A 63 14.48 -16.13 6.85
CA TYR A 63 14.17 -15.86 5.44
C TYR A 63 12.65 -15.87 5.14
N ARG A 64 11.84 -16.58 5.94
CA ARG A 64 10.38 -16.64 5.75
C ARG A 64 9.71 -15.32 6.09
N LYS A 65 10.41 -14.45 6.82
CA LYS A 65 9.98 -13.10 7.16
C LYS A 65 10.46 -12.04 6.17
N GLU A 66 11.15 -12.41 5.09
CA GLU A 66 11.45 -11.46 4.02
C GLU A 66 10.18 -10.98 3.30
N LEU A 67 10.24 -9.76 2.76
CA LEU A 67 9.24 -9.28 1.82
C LEU A 67 9.56 -9.90 0.45
N THR A 68 8.68 -10.75 -0.06
CA THR A 68 8.74 -11.28 -1.42
C THR A 68 7.43 -10.98 -2.14
N ALA A 69 7.44 -10.97 -3.48
CA ALA A 69 6.22 -10.80 -4.26
C ALA A 69 5.16 -11.87 -3.92
N ALA A 70 5.59 -13.12 -3.71
CA ALA A 70 4.69 -14.21 -3.33
C ALA A 70 4.03 -13.96 -1.97
N ARG A 71 4.82 -13.59 -0.95
CA ARG A 71 4.31 -13.33 0.40
C ARG A 71 3.40 -12.09 0.44
N PHE A 72 3.75 -11.05 -0.30
CA PHE A 72 2.90 -9.88 -0.48
C PHE A 72 1.52 -10.26 -1.03
N VAL A 73 1.52 -11.06 -2.11
CA VAL A 73 0.30 -11.53 -2.77
C VAL A 73 -0.53 -12.41 -1.82
N ASP A 74 0.11 -13.34 -1.12
CA ASP A 74 -0.59 -14.26 -0.22
C ASP A 74 -1.26 -13.51 0.95
N VAL A 75 -0.57 -12.54 1.56
CA VAL A 75 -1.14 -11.70 2.64
C VAL A 75 -2.26 -10.80 2.10
N THR A 76 -2.10 -10.25 0.89
CA THR A 76 -3.14 -9.42 0.25
C THR A 76 -4.43 -10.20 0.01
N VAL A 77 -4.31 -11.44 -0.45
CA VAL A 77 -5.46 -12.34 -0.69
C VAL A 77 -6.06 -12.83 0.64
N GLN A 78 -5.22 -13.21 1.61
CA GLN A 78 -5.64 -13.67 2.93
C GLN A 78 -6.54 -12.65 3.64
N HIS A 79 -6.23 -11.36 3.52
CA HIS A 79 -7.02 -10.28 4.11
C HIS A 79 -8.12 -9.72 3.19
N ALA A 80 -8.41 -10.40 2.07
CA ALA A 80 -9.43 -10.01 1.09
C ALA A 80 -9.28 -8.56 0.58
N VAL A 81 -8.04 -8.04 0.53
CA VAL A 81 -7.78 -6.67 0.06
C VAL A 81 -7.87 -6.61 -1.46
N ALA A 82 -7.31 -7.60 -2.16
CA ALA A 82 -7.34 -7.67 -3.61
C ALA A 82 -7.16 -9.11 -4.13
N SER A 83 -7.48 -9.31 -5.42
CA SER A 83 -7.20 -10.57 -6.09
C SER A 83 -5.70 -10.81 -6.27
N ARG A 84 -5.31 -12.07 -6.51
CA ARG A 84 -3.92 -12.44 -6.81
C ARG A 84 -3.36 -11.66 -8.02
N ASN A 85 -4.16 -11.44 -9.05
CA ASN A 85 -3.74 -10.71 -10.25
C ASN A 85 -3.57 -9.22 -9.98
N THR A 86 -4.50 -8.63 -9.23
CA THR A 86 -4.42 -7.22 -8.83
C THR A 86 -3.19 -6.95 -7.97
N ALA A 87 -2.90 -7.84 -7.01
CA ALA A 87 -1.71 -7.73 -6.15
C ALA A 87 -0.40 -7.83 -6.96
N HIS A 88 -0.32 -8.75 -7.93
CA HIS A 88 0.82 -8.85 -8.83
C HIS A 88 1.00 -7.60 -9.70
N ALA A 89 -0.09 -7.08 -10.26
CA ALA A 89 -0.06 -5.86 -11.07
C ALA A 89 0.45 -4.67 -10.24
N PHE A 90 -0.01 -4.55 -8.99
CA PHE A 90 0.45 -3.53 -8.06
C PHE A 90 1.97 -3.60 -7.82
N ILE A 91 2.51 -4.78 -7.48
CA ILE A 91 3.96 -4.95 -7.28
C ILE A 91 4.76 -4.60 -8.54
N LYS A 92 4.30 -5.03 -9.72
CA LYS A 92 4.96 -4.68 -10.99
C LYS A 92 4.97 -3.17 -11.23
N GLU A 93 3.89 -2.49 -10.89
CA GLU A 93 3.82 -1.02 -11.00
C GLU A 93 4.78 -0.34 -10.02
N MET A 94 4.86 -0.81 -8.78
CA MET A 94 5.80 -0.27 -7.79
C MET A 94 7.26 -0.47 -8.23
N GLN A 95 7.57 -1.60 -8.87
CA GLN A 95 8.88 -1.83 -9.49
C GLN A 95 9.11 -0.91 -10.69
N HIS A 96 8.11 -0.77 -11.57
CA HIS A 96 8.21 0.08 -12.76
C HIS A 96 8.50 1.55 -12.40
N TYR A 97 7.97 2.03 -11.28
CA TYR A 97 8.22 3.37 -10.78
C TYR A 97 9.36 3.47 -9.76
N ASN A 98 10.14 2.40 -9.56
CA ASN A 98 11.28 2.34 -8.64
C ASN A 98 10.92 2.68 -7.18
N PHE A 99 9.69 2.38 -6.76
CA PHE A 99 9.30 2.49 -5.35
C PHE A 99 9.70 1.25 -4.55
N ILE A 100 9.93 0.14 -5.23
CA ILE A 100 10.51 -1.08 -4.65
C ILE A 100 11.54 -1.65 -5.61
N GLU A 101 12.59 -2.24 -5.06
CA GLU A 101 13.67 -2.86 -5.82
C GLU A 101 13.75 -4.36 -5.52
N VAL A 102 14.24 -5.14 -6.48
CA VAL A 102 14.55 -6.55 -6.24
C VAL A 102 15.90 -6.64 -5.57
N GLY A 103 15.93 -7.18 -4.36
CA GLY A 103 17.15 -7.43 -3.61
C GLY A 103 18.01 -8.53 -4.22
N PRO A 104 19.27 -8.67 -3.76
CA PRO A 104 20.15 -9.75 -4.21
C PRO A 104 19.52 -11.11 -3.95
N MET A 105 19.81 -12.10 -4.80
CA MET A 105 19.34 -13.47 -4.60
C MET A 105 19.80 -13.98 -3.24
N ALA A 106 18.87 -14.49 -2.44
CA ALA A 106 19.20 -15.26 -1.26
C ALA A 106 19.86 -16.59 -1.69
N ASP A 107 20.51 -17.26 -0.73
CA ASP A 107 21.23 -18.52 -0.95
C ASP A 107 20.30 -19.62 -1.55
N ASP A 108 19.00 -19.55 -1.26
CA ASP A 108 17.96 -20.22 -2.05
C ASP A 108 17.53 -19.32 -3.22
N GLY A 109 18.01 -19.65 -4.43
CA GLY A 109 17.78 -18.88 -5.66
C GLY A 109 16.31 -18.74 -6.11
N ARG A 110 15.36 -19.33 -5.38
CA ARG A 110 13.92 -19.13 -5.56
C ARG A 110 13.37 -17.92 -4.79
N ILE A 111 14.10 -17.44 -3.79
CA ILE A 111 13.70 -16.32 -2.96
C ILE A 111 14.27 -15.03 -3.58
N ARG A 112 13.36 -14.14 -3.96
CA ARG A 112 13.70 -12.81 -4.47
C ARG A 112 13.13 -11.77 -3.51
N PRO A 113 13.94 -11.29 -2.55
CA PRO A 113 13.50 -10.25 -1.64
C PRO A 113 13.17 -8.97 -2.42
N LEU A 114 12.23 -8.20 -1.89
CA LEU A 114 11.95 -6.84 -2.32
C LEU A 114 12.40 -5.89 -1.21
N HIS A 115 12.99 -4.76 -1.61
CA HIS A 115 13.44 -3.70 -0.71
C HIS A 115 12.67 -2.42 -0.99
#